data_AF-A0A1B8FAK4-F1
#
_entry.id   AF-A0A1B8FAK4-F1
#
_cell.length_a   1.000
_cell.length_b   1.000
_cell.length_c   1.000
_cell.angle_alpha   90.00
_cell.angle_beta   90.00
_cell.angle_gamma   90.00
#
_symmetry.space_group_name_H-M   'P 1'
#
loop_
_entity.id
_entity.type
_entity.pdbx_description
1 polymer ?
#
loop_
_entity_poly.entity_id
_entity_poly.type
_entity_poly.pdbx_seq_one_letter_code
_entity_poly.pdbx_strand_id
1 'polypeptide(L)'
;MAAILEYDTSLLVMVISPAVVWSFLSLLLPAVIKLPLQAEGTTLITTLDLAAAHGHEYTYASRMITLEIHSSLEAVGFMAAISKGLTERGCSANVVSAFFHDHLFVPVGMEGVAMEVLGGLKEGAGGEK
;
A
#
# COMPACT_ATOMS: atom_id res chain seq x y z
N MET A 1 9.02 -12.51 13.00
CA MET A 1 9.22 -11.08 13.41
C MET A 1 9.16 -10.22 12.15
N ALA A 2 8.20 -9.30 11.99
CA ALA A 2 8.12 -8.47 10.78
C ALA A 2 8.99 -7.21 10.91
N ALA A 3 9.77 -6.89 9.89
CA ALA A 3 10.55 -5.66 9.85
C ALA A 3 9.85 -4.64 8.95
N ILE A 4 9.77 -3.38 9.40
CA ILE A 4 9.38 -2.27 8.55
C ILE A 4 10.65 -1.91 7.76
N LEU A 5 10.59 -2.02 6.44
CA LEU A 5 11.77 -1.78 5.61
C LEU A 5 11.94 -0.30 5.32
N GLU A 6 10.91 0.34 4.72
CA GLU A 6 11.02 1.71 4.23
C GLU A 6 9.66 2.42 4.23
N TYR A 7 9.70 3.72 4.54
CA TYR A 7 8.59 4.65 4.37
C TYR A 7 8.82 5.47 3.11
N ASP A 8 7.95 5.32 2.11
CA ASP A 8 8.02 6.12 0.90
C ASP A 8 7.40 7.51 1.14
N THR A 9 8.19 8.55 0.87
CA THR A 9 7.76 9.95 0.98
C THR A 9 7.02 10.45 -0.25
N SER A 10 6.91 9.62 -1.29
CA SER A 10 6.18 9.92 -2.52
C SER A 10 4.68 9.95 -2.25
N LEU A 11 3.97 10.86 -2.94
CA LEU A 11 2.51 10.89 -2.90
C LEU A 11 2.01 9.98 -4.01
N LEU A 12 1.33 8.90 -3.60
CA LEU A 12 0.77 7.93 -4.51
C LEU A 12 -0.72 8.15 -4.66
N VAL A 13 -1.23 7.87 -5.85
CA VAL A 13 -2.61 8.02 -6.21
C VAL A 13 -3.12 6.78 -6.93
N MET A 14 -4.35 6.39 -6.63
CA MET A 14 -5.05 5.32 -7.33
C MET A 14 -5.95 5.90 -8.43
N VAL A 15 -5.82 5.34 -9.63
CA VAL A 15 -6.54 5.76 -10.84
C VAL A 15 -7.23 4.54 -11.45
N ILE A 16 -8.43 4.73 -12.01
CA ILE A 16 -9.13 3.71 -12.80
C ILE A 16 -9.18 4.18 -14.25
N SER A 17 -8.63 3.38 -15.17
CA SER A 17 -8.66 3.68 -16.61
C SER A 17 -9.37 2.59 -17.42
N PRO A 18 -10.34 2.95 -18.29
CA PRO A 18 -11.01 2.01 -19.18
C PRO A 18 -10.22 1.72 -20.47
N ALA A 19 -9.13 2.46 -20.75
CA ALA A 19 -8.45 2.40 -22.05
C ALA A 19 -7.33 1.35 -22.10
N VAL A 20 -7.46 0.38 -23.02
CA VAL A 20 -6.49 -0.71 -23.28
C VAL A 20 -5.07 -0.19 -23.61
N VAL A 21 -4.94 1.01 -24.17
CA VAL A 21 -3.64 1.63 -24.51
C VAL A 21 -2.77 1.88 -23.27
N TRP A 22 -3.39 2.20 -22.14
CA TRP A 22 -2.70 2.42 -20.87
C TRP A 22 -2.17 1.13 -20.23
N SER A 23 -2.81 0.00 -20.55
CA SER A 23 -2.34 -1.31 -20.10
C SER A 23 -0.96 -1.67 -20.64
N PHE A 24 -0.55 -1.11 -21.78
CA PHE A 24 0.76 -1.32 -22.40
C PHE A 24 1.78 -0.24 -22.00
N LEU A 25 1.41 1.05 -21.94
CA LEU A 25 2.34 2.11 -21.55
C LEU A 25 2.76 2.05 -20.08
N SER A 26 1.89 1.58 -19.19
CA SER A 26 2.23 1.41 -17.76
C SER A 26 3.40 0.46 -17.52
N LEU A 27 3.65 -0.50 -18.44
CA LEU A 27 4.79 -1.42 -18.36
C LEU A 27 6.15 -0.73 -18.60
N LEU A 28 6.13 0.48 -19.15
CA LEU A 28 7.33 1.26 -19.45
C LEU A 28 7.64 2.31 -18.37
N LEU A 29 6.78 2.44 -17.35
CA LEU A 29 6.90 3.45 -16.30
C LEU A 29 7.35 2.79 -14.99
N PRO A 30 8.53 3.14 -14.44
CA PRO A 30 9.11 2.45 -13.27
C PRO A 30 8.37 2.69 -11.94
N ALA A 31 7.30 3.49 -11.92
CA ALA A 31 6.58 3.91 -10.70
C ALA A 31 5.08 3.57 -10.73
N VAL A 32 4.68 2.52 -11.47
CA VAL A 32 3.28 2.12 -11.61
C VAL A 32 3.08 0.71 -11.09
N ILE A 33 2.28 0.54 -10.04
CA ILE A 33 1.73 -0.75 -9.64
C ILE A 33 0.41 -0.95 -10.39
N LYS A 34 0.40 -1.91 -11.32
CA LYS A 34 -0.78 -2.27 -12.09
C LYS A 34 -1.47 -3.46 -11.42
N LEU A 35 -2.74 -3.27 -11.06
CA LEU A 35 -3.57 -4.36 -10.57
C LEU A 35 -4.25 -5.11 -11.73
N PRO A 36 -4.73 -6.34 -11.51
CA PRO A 36 -5.43 -7.11 -12.53
C PRO A 36 -6.59 -6.32 -13.16
N LEU A 37 -6.83 -6.56 -14.45
CA LEU A 37 -7.94 -5.94 -15.19
C LEU A 37 -9.27 -6.41 -14.59
N GLN A 38 -10.12 -5.46 -14.23
CA GLN A 38 -11.49 -5.70 -13.78
C GLN A 38 -12.47 -5.31 -14.89
N ALA A 39 -13.74 -5.68 -14.75
CA ALA A 39 -14.77 -5.36 -15.74
C ALA A 39 -14.96 -3.84 -15.90
N GLU A 40 -14.73 -3.11 -14.81
CA GLU A 40 -14.87 -1.67 -14.66
C GLU A 40 -13.65 -0.90 -15.19
N GLY A 41 -12.49 -1.56 -15.35
CA GLY A 41 -11.26 -0.95 -15.83
C GLY A 41 -9.99 -1.50 -15.15
N THR A 42 -8.85 -0.91 -15.50
CA THR A 42 -7.57 -1.23 -14.84
C THR A 42 -7.33 -0.25 -13.70
N THR A 43 -7.06 -0.78 -12.51
CA THR A 43 -6.59 0.04 -11.38
C THR A 43 -5.07 0.20 -11.45
N LEU A 44 -4.61 1.44 -11.37
CA LEU A 44 -3.19 1.81 -11.34
C LEU A 44 -2.92 2.57 -10.05
N ILE A 45 -1.82 2.22 -9.36
CA ILE A 45 -1.24 3.04 -8.29
C ILE A 45 0.02 3.67 -8.86
N THR A 46 0.11 4.99 -8.82
CA THR A 46 1.22 5.75 -9.42
C THR A 46 1.48 7.03 -8.63
N THR A 47 2.53 7.78 -8.96
CA THR A 47 2.75 9.11 -8.36
C THR A 47 1.72 10.14 -8.85
N LEU A 48 1.43 11.14 -8.02
CA LEU A 48 0.54 12.24 -8.40
C LEU A 48 1.01 12.94 -9.68
N ASP A 49 2.31 13.21 -9.80
CA ASP A 49 2.89 13.87 -10.98
C ASP A 49 2.65 13.08 -12.26
N LEU A 50 2.78 11.75 -12.19
CA LEU A 50 2.59 10.89 -13.35
C LEU A 50 1.12 10.78 -13.75
N ALA A 51 0.19 10.74 -12.78
CA ALA A 51 -1.24 10.80 -13.04
C ALA A 51 -1.64 12.14 -13.70
N ALA A 52 -1.16 13.26 -13.14
CA ALA A 52 -1.44 14.59 -13.63
C ALA A 52 -0.86 14.84 -15.04
N ALA A 53 0.39 14.41 -15.29
CA ALA A 53 1.05 14.53 -16.60
C ALA A 53 0.28 13.83 -17.74
N HIS A 54 -0.60 12.90 -17.39
CA HIS A 54 -1.37 12.10 -18.33
C HIS A 54 -2.88 12.33 -18.27
N GLY A 55 -3.32 13.36 -17.53
CA GLY A 55 -4.72 13.77 -17.47
C GLY A 55 -5.65 12.79 -16.77
N HIS A 56 -5.13 11.96 -15.86
CA HIS A 56 -5.95 11.03 -15.10
C HIS A 56 -6.46 11.67 -13.81
N GLU A 57 -7.77 11.56 -13.58
CA GLU A 57 -8.34 11.81 -12.26
C GLU A 57 -8.02 10.63 -11.33
N TYR A 58 -7.73 10.94 -10.06
CA TYR A 58 -7.47 9.93 -9.04
C TYR A 58 -8.58 9.90 -8.00
N THR A 59 -8.76 8.73 -7.39
CA THR A 59 -9.83 8.48 -6.42
C THR A 59 -9.33 8.35 -4.99
N TYR A 60 -8.03 8.08 -4.80
CA TYR A 60 -7.44 7.84 -3.49
C TYR A 60 -5.99 8.29 -3.46
N ALA A 61 -5.68 9.26 -2.59
CA ALA A 61 -4.32 9.75 -2.35
C ALA A 61 -3.75 9.09 -1.08
N SER A 62 -2.54 8.53 -1.18
CA SER A 62 -1.96 7.69 -0.14
C SER A 62 -0.44 7.80 -0.02
N ARG A 63 0.06 7.30 1.11
CA ARG A 63 1.47 6.97 1.37
C ARG A 63 1.65 5.46 1.36
N MET A 64 2.82 4.99 0.94
CA MET A 64 3.15 3.57 0.93
C MET A 64 4.13 3.25 2.06
N ILE A 65 3.81 2.19 2.80
CA ILE A 65 4.69 1.58 3.80
C ILE A 65 4.99 0.15 3.34
N THR A 66 6.27 -0.19 3.21
CA THR A 66 6.69 -1.53 2.82
C THR A 66 6.92 -2.41 4.04
N LEU A 67 6.22 -3.55 4.08
CA LEU A 67 6.25 -4.53 5.17
C LEU A 67 7.11 -5.73 4.77
N GLU A 68 8.08 -6.09 5.59
CA GLU A 68 8.83 -7.34 5.46
C GLU A 68 8.29 -8.37 6.43
N ILE A 69 7.60 -9.38 5.88
CA ILE A 69 7.07 -10.49 6.66
C ILE A 69 7.92 -11.72 6.39
N HIS A 70 8.64 -12.20 7.41
CA HIS A 70 9.58 -13.31 7.25
C HIS A 70 8.95 -14.72 7.16
N SER A 71 7.63 -14.89 7.25
CA SER A 71 6.97 -16.19 6.95
C SER A 71 5.46 -16.07 6.66
N SER A 72 4.92 -16.98 5.84
CA SER A 72 3.48 -16.96 5.45
C SER A 72 2.52 -17.30 6.60
N LEU A 73 2.95 -18.11 7.58
CA LEU A 73 2.12 -18.48 8.73
C LEU A 73 2.04 -17.36 9.77
N GLU A 74 3.13 -16.60 9.96
CA GLU A 74 3.13 -15.39 10.79
C GLU A 74 2.39 -14.22 10.10
N ALA A 75 2.31 -14.22 8.77
CA ALA A 75 1.67 -13.15 7.98
C ALA A 75 0.19 -12.97 8.31
N VAL A 76 -0.56 -14.06 8.49
CA VAL A 76 -2.02 -13.99 8.71
C VAL A 76 -2.33 -13.28 10.04
N GLY A 77 -1.65 -13.68 11.12
CA GLY A 77 -1.82 -13.05 12.43
C GLY A 77 -1.33 -11.61 12.46
N PHE A 78 -0.21 -11.33 11.77
CA PHE A 78 0.36 -9.99 11.69
C PHE A 78 -0.55 -9.02 10.94
N MET A 79 -1.07 -9.42 9.77
CA MET A 79 -1.99 -8.57 8.99
C MET A 79 -3.32 -8.34 9.71
N ALA A 80 -3.82 -9.34 10.45
CA ALA A 80 -5.00 -9.17 11.29
C ALA A 80 -4.77 -8.13 12.39
N ALA A 81 -3.60 -8.18 13.05
CA ALA A 81 -3.22 -7.23 14.08
C ALA A 81 -3.05 -5.80 13.54
N ILE A 82 -2.43 -5.65 12.36
CA ILE A 82 -2.32 -4.36 11.67
C ILE A 82 -3.70 -3.81 11.35
N SER A 83 -4.54 -4.61 10.67
CA SER A 83 -5.88 -4.20 10.26
C SER A 83 -6.72 -3.75 11.46
N LYS A 84 -6.66 -4.50 12.56
CA LYS A 84 -7.32 -4.14 13.82
C LYS A 84 -6.81 -2.81 14.37
N GLY A 85 -5.49 -2.66 14.54
CA GLY A 85 -4.90 -1.46 15.12
C GLY A 85 -5.16 -0.19 14.30
N LEU A 86 -5.16 -0.30 12.97
CA LEU A 86 -5.52 0.81 12.08
C LEU A 86 -7.00 1.15 12.18
N THR A 87 -7.88 0.14 12.18
CA THR A 87 -9.33 0.32 12.27
C THR A 87 -9.73 1.01 13.59
N GLU A 88 -9.12 0.61 14.71
CA GLU A 88 -9.36 1.22 16.03
C GLU A 88 -9.00 2.71 16.07
N ARG A 89 -8.10 3.15 15.19
CA ARG A 89 -7.67 4.55 15.05
C ARG A 89 -8.34 5.27 13.88
N GLY A 90 -9.36 4.66 13.26
CA GLY A 90 -10.09 5.25 12.14
C GLY A 90 -9.26 5.36 10.85
N CYS A 91 -8.15 4.62 10.74
CA CYS A 91 -7.32 4.58 9.54
C CYS A 91 -7.74 3.41 8.66
N SER A 92 -8.32 3.69 7.49
CA SER A 92 -8.45 2.67 6.43
C SER A 92 -7.08 2.44 5.79
N ALA A 93 -6.78 1.22 5.34
CA ALA A 93 -5.57 0.96 4.56
C ALA A 93 -5.82 -0.11 3.51
N ASN A 94 -5.20 0.03 2.35
CA ASN A 94 -5.22 -0.97 1.29
C ASN A 94 -3.90 -1.73 1.29
N VAL A 95 -3.96 -3.05 1.19
CA VAL A 95 -2.76 -3.90 1.15
C VAL A 95 -2.62 -4.46 -0.25
N VAL A 96 -1.43 -4.34 -0.82
CA VAL A 96 -1.04 -5.01 -2.06
C VAL A 96 0.10 -5.95 -1.76
N SER A 97 -0.16 -7.25 -1.87
CA SER A 97 0.86 -8.27 -1.67
C SER A 97 1.68 -8.50 -2.92
N ALA A 98 2.98 -8.24 -2.85
CA ALA A 98 3.93 -8.58 -3.89
C ALA A 98 4.74 -9.83 -3.53
N PHE A 99 5.63 -10.29 -4.42
CA PHE A 99 6.39 -11.52 -4.20
C PHE A 99 7.34 -11.43 -2.99
N PHE A 100 7.97 -10.27 -2.79
CA PHE A 100 8.96 -10.08 -1.73
C PHE A 100 8.39 -9.41 -0.48
N HIS A 101 7.51 -8.42 -0.67
CA HIS A 101 7.01 -7.57 0.40
C HIS A 101 5.54 -7.27 0.19
N ASP A 102 4.85 -7.03 1.31
CA ASP A 102 3.52 -6.46 1.28
C ASP A 102 3.63 -4.93 1.33
N HIS A 103 2.81 -4.25 0.55
CA HIS A 103 2.76 -2.80 0.50
C HIS A 103 1.44 -2.30 1.09
N LEU A 104 1.53 -1.52 2.16
CA LEU A 104 0.41 -0.93 2.86
C LEU A 104 0.22 0.52 2.40
N PHE A 105 -0.93 0.83 1.80
CA PHE A 105 -1.30 2.15 1.31
C PHE A 105 -2.27 2.82 2.28
N VAL A 106 -1.80 3.86 2.96
CA VAL A 106 -2.54 4.60 3.98
C VAL A 106 -2.90 5.99 3.48
N PRO A 107 -4.06 6.57 3.86
CA PRO A 107 -4.43 7.91 3.43
C PRO A 107 -3.38 8.93 3.84
N VAL A 108 -3.20 9.97 3.02
CA VAL A 108 -2.34 11.10 3.40
C VAL A 108 -2.82 11.71 4.71
N GLY A 109 -1.88 11.94 5.63
CA GLY A 109 -2.13 12.43 6.99
C GLY A 109 -2.29 11.31 8.03
N MET A 110 -2.44 10.06 7.60
CA MET A 110 -2.55 8.89 8.50
C MET A 110 -1.26 8.06 8.57
N GLU A 111 -0.19 8.46 7.88
CA GLU A 111 1.11 7.78 7.94
C GLU A 111 1.64 7.63 9.36
N GLY A 112 1.52 8.67 10.19
CA GLY A 112 1.98 8.64 11.58
C GLY A 112 1.21 7.62 12.41
N VAL A 113 -0.12 7.61 12.26
CA VAL A 113 -1.01 6.62 12.89
C VAL A 113 -0.59 5.20 12.50
N ALA A 114 -0.34 4.98 11.22
CA ALA A 114 0.07 3.67 10.73
C ALA A 114 1.44 3.24 11.28
N MET A 115 2.42 4.13 11.31
CA MET A 115 3.74 3.86 11.87
C MET A 115 3.69 3.58 13.37
N GLU A 116 2.83 4.27 14.14
CA GLU A 116 2.61 3.99 15.56
C GLU A 116 2.02 2.59 15.79
N VAL A 117 1.01 2.21 15.01
CA VAL A 117 0.41 0.86 15.08
C VAL A 117 1.45 -0.20 14.77
N LEU A 118 2.20 -0.03 13.67
CA LEU A 118 3.26 -0.96 13.27
C LEU A 118 4.37 -1.06 14.32
N GLY A 119 4.77 0.06 14.93
CA GLY A 119 5.75 0.12 16.02
C GLY A 119 5.30 -0.67 17.25
N GLY A 120 4.05 -0.48 17.70
CA GLY A 120 3.51 -1.19 18.86
C GLY A 120 3.42 -2.71 18.66
N LEU A 121 3.13 -3.16 17.44
CA LEU A 121 3.11 -4.59 17.10
C LEU A 121 4.51 -5.22 17.11
N LYS A 122 5.53 -4.46 16.70
CA LYS A 122 6.93 -4.91 16.74
C LYS A 122 7.41 -5.11 18.17
N GLU A 123 7.02 -4.23 19.09
CA GLU A 123 7.40 -4.32 20.51
C GLU A 123 6.66 -5.44 21.25
N GLY A 124 5.36 -5.61 20.97
CA GLY A 124 4.56 -6.70 21.55
C GLY A 124 5.02 -8.11 21.15
N ALA A 125 5.56 -8.28 19.94
CA ALA A 125 6.11 -9.56 19.45
C ALA A 125 7.48 -9.92 20.06
N GLY A 126 8.14 -8.98 20.76
CA GLY A 126 9.40 -9.21 21.48
C GLY A 126 9.25 -9.40 22.99
N GLY A 127 8.01 -9.37 23.49
CA GLY A 127 7.66 -9.34 24.91
C GLY A 127 6.80 -10.50 25.38
N GLU A 128 7.12 -11.73 24.98
CA GLU A 128 6.67 -12.94 25.68
C GLU A 128 7.91 -13.64 26.25
N LYS A 129 8.12 -13.47 27.56
CA LYS A 129 8.88 -14.37 28.42
C LYS A 129 7.94 -14.94 29.46
#